data_AF-A0A2D5RXM7-F1
#
_entry.id   AF-A0A2D5RXM7-F1
#
_cell.length_a   1.000
_cell.length_b   1.000
_cell.length_c   1.000
_cell.angle_alpha   90.00
_cell.angle_beta   90.00
_cell.angle_gamma   90.00
#
_symmetry.space_group_name_H-M   'P 1'
#
loop_
_entity.id
_entity.type
_entity.pdbx_description
1 polymer ?
#
loop_
_entity_poly.entity_id
_entity_poly.type
_entity_poly.pdbx_seq_one_letter_code
_entity_poly.pdbx_strand_id
1 'polypeptide(L)'
;MNNRRRLIEQLEVTGNPTVNTIEIELYYNAGGMNYFNYKVEKRGYYVSVTPYKISQDGHFKTKEYSAFSGIKTLVEEASRFGKKKLDSITIDPDTRERLLAHVVQNSGLEIKELAKAA
;
A
#
# COMPACT_ATOMS: atom_id res chain seq x y z
N MET A 1 12.46 5.43 15.89
CA MET A 1 12.14 4.37 14.93
C MET A 1 12.34 4.90 13.52
N ASN A 2 13.25 4.33 12.72
CA ASN A 2 13.41 4.74 11.33
C ASN A 2 12.19 4.25 10.53
N ASN A 3 11.26 5.16 10.21
CA ASN A 3 10.12 4.85 9.35
C ASN A 3 10.63 4.49 7.94
N ARG A 4 10.65 3.20 7.64
CA ARG A 4 10.99 2.63 6.32
C ARG A 4 9.82 2.68 5.33
N ARG A 5 8.83 3.49 5.64
CA ARG A 5 7.56 3.64 4.90
C ARG A 5 7.28 5.12 4.68
N ARG A 6 6.67 5.43 3.55
CA ARG A 6 6.21 6.76 3.15
C ARG A 6 4.81 6.60 2.59
N LEU A 7 3.81 7.14 3.30
CA LEU A 7 2.46 7.26 2.77
C LEU A 7 2.48 8.20 1.57
N ILE A 8 1.85 7.80 0.48
CA ILE A 8 1.77 8.61 -0.74
C ILE A 8 0.36 9.18 -0.86
N GLU A 9 -0.63 8.32 -0.69
CA GLU A 9 -2.01 8.69 -0.89
C GLU A 9 -2.93 7.79 -0.06
N GLN A 10 -4.06 8.34 0.33
CA GLN A 10 -5.13 7.64 1.01
C GLN A 10 -6.44 8.02 0.32
N LEU A 11 -7.20 7.01 -0.10
CA LEU A 11 -8.46 7.17 -0.82
C LEU A 11 -9.59 6.63 0.04
N GLU A 12 -10.70 7.35 0.10
CA GLU A 12 -11.91 6.88 0.76
C GLU A 12 -12.72 6.00 -0.21
N VAL A 13 -13.26 4.92 0.34
CA VAL A 13 -14.12 3.97 -0.38
C VAL A 13 -15.52 4.06 0.19
N THR A 14 -16.52 4.14 -0.69
CA THR A 14 -17.92 4.16 -0.30
C THR A 14 -18.65 2.91 -0.76
N GLY A 15 -19.80 2.63 -0.15
CA GLY A 15 -20.67 1.52 -0.55
C GLY A 15 -20.22 0.14 -0.11
N ASN A 16 -19.13 0.01 0.65
CA ASN A 16 -18.65 -1.27 1.16
C ASN A 16 -18.58 -1.30 2.71
N PRO A 17 -19.18 -2.31 3.38
CA PRO A 17 -19.20 -2.40 4.85
C PRO A 17 -17.89 -2.93 5.47
N THR A 18 -17.03 -3.58 4.68
CA THR A 18 -15.78 -4.23 5.13
C THR A 18 -14.52 -3.47 4.71
N VAL A 19 -14.62 -2.52 3.79
CA VAL A 19 -13.52 -1.65 3.36
C VAL A 19 -14.02 -0.22 3.22
N ASN A 20 -13.33 0.74 3.85
CA ASN A 20 -13.65 2.16 3.71
C ASN A 20 -12.44 3.01 3.29
N THR A 21 -11.25 2.42 3.21
CA THR A 21 -10.02 3.12 2.88
C THR A 21 -9.14 2.28 1.96
N ILE A 22 -8.52 2.91 0.97
CA ILE A 22 -7.39 2.36 0.20
C ILE A 22 -6.16 3.21 0.49
N GLU A 23 -5.06 2.57 0.84
CA GLU A 23 -3.78 3.22 1.12
C GLU A 23 -2.74 2.85 0.07
N ILE A 24 -2.04 3.87 -0.43
CA ILE A 24 -0.91 3.73 -1.33
C ILE A 24 0.34 4.14 -0.55
N GLU A 25 1.23 3.18 -0.28
CA GLU A 25 2.47 3.42 0.47
C GLU A 25 3.70 2.97 -0.32
N LEU A 26 4.79 3.73 -0.18
CA LEU A 26 6.13 3.28 -0.55
C LEU A 26 6.83 2.73 0.68
N TYR A 27 7.49 1.59 0.56
CA TYR A 27 8.28 1.05 1.66
C TYR A 27 9.49 0.26 1.19
N TYR A 28 10.47 0.12 2.07
CA TYR A 28 11.64 -0.73 1.82
C TYR A 28 11.42 -2.15 2.35
N ASN A 29 11.67 -3.14 1.50
CA ASN A 29 11.69 -4.55 1.81
C ASN A 29 13.13 -5.07 1.82
N ALA A 30 13.51 -5.81 2.86
CA ALA A 30 14.83 -6.42 2.98
C ALA A 30 15.03 -7.61 2.02
N GLY A 31 13.99 -8.01 1.30
CA GLY A 31 13.97 -9.19 0.45
C GLY A 31 13.99 -10.47 1.27
N GLY A 32 13.97 -11.60 0.58
CA GLY A 32 13.99 -12.93 1.21
C GLY A 32 12.84 -13.80 0.75
N MET A 33 12.68 -14.96 1.40
CA MET A 33 11.67 -15.93 1.03
C MET A 33 10.29 -15.50 1.53
N ASN A 34 9.33 -15.38 0.62
CA ASN A 34 7.94 -15.25 0.98
C ASN A 34 7.35 -16.66 1.21
N TYR A 35 7.09 -17.00 2.47
CA TYR A 35 6.62 -18.33 2.85
C TYR A 35 5.18 -18.64 2.43
N PHE A 36 4.38 -17.65 2.01
CA PHE A 36 3.03 -17.91 1.53
C PHE A 36 2.98 -18.46 0.12
N ASN A 37 3.94 -18.09 -0.72
CA ASN A 37 4.00 -18.52 -2.13
C ASN A 37 5.34 -19.19 -2.50
N TYR A 38 6.25 -19.34 -1.54
CA TYR A 38 7.61 -19.89 -1.70
C TYR A 38 8.47 -19.17 -2.74
N LYS A 39 8.13 -17.92 -3.11
CA LYS A 39 8.91 -17.12 -4.06
C LYS A 39 9.91 -16.25 -3.32
N VAL A 40 11.04 -15.99 -3.95
CA VAL A 40 12.05 -15.05 -3.46
C VAL A 40 11.61 -13.63 -3.81
N GLU A 41 11.42 -12.80 -2.80
CA GLU A 41 11.22 -11.36 -2.96
C GLU A 41 12.58 -10.65 -3.09
N LYS A 42 12.70 -9.83 -4.12
CA LYS A 42 13.87 -8.97 -4.34
C LYS A 42 13.98 -7.94 -3.23
N ARG A 43 15.20 -7.56 -2.90
CA ARG A 43 15.49 -6.53 -1.90
C ARG A 43 15.40 -5.15 -2.54
N GLY A 44 14.63 -4.24 -1.96
CA GLY A 44 14.41 -2.93 -2.58
C GLY A 44 13.19 -2.17 -2.07
N TYR A 45 12.79 -1.17 -2.84
CA TYR A 45 11.65 -0.32 -2.59
C TYR A 45 10.42 -0.83 -3.34
N TYR A 46 9.32 -0.95 -2.63
CA TYR A 46 8.04 -1.42 -3.14
C TYR A 46 6.98 -0.34 -2.99
N VAL A 47 6.07 -0.27 -3.94
CA VAL A 47 4.77 0.36 -3.75
C VAL A 47 3.76 -0.74 -3.43
N SER A 48 2.91 -0.50 -2.45
CA SER A 48 1.72 -1.31 -2.20
C SER A 48 0.46 -0.47 -2.22
N VAL A 49 -0.60 -1.06 -2.77
CA VAL A 49 -1.98 -0.58 -2.68
C VAL A 49 -2.73 -1.57 -1.82
N THR A 50 -3.23 -1.11 -0.68
CA THR A 50 -3.87 -1.98 0.32
C THR A 50 -5.21 -1.41 0.75
N PRO A 51 -6.33 -2.13 0.52
CA PRO A 51 -7.62 -1.78 1.09
C PRO A 51 -7.70 -2.22 2.55
N TYR A 52 -8.30 -1.39 3.40
CA TYR A 52 -8.60 -1.73 4.79
C TYR A 52 -9.81 -0.98 5.33
N LYS A 53 -10.28 -1.43 6.50
CA LYS A 53 -11.30 -0.72 7.27
C LYS A 53 -10.66 0.05 8.41
N ILE A 54 -11.03 1.31 8.52
CA ILE A 54 -10.79 2.12 9.71
C ILE A 54 -12.03 2.08 10.57
N SER A 55 -11.87 1.68 11.83
CA SER A 55 -12.88 1.81 12.87
C SER A 55 -12.31 2.64 14.02
N GLN A 56 -13.15 3.45 14.66
CA GLN A 56 -12.80 4.20 15.86
C GLN A 56 -13.73 3.78 16.99
N ASP A 57 -13.14 3.30 18.08
CA ASP A 57 -13.85 2.94 19.30
C ASP A 57 -13.23 3.72 20.48
N GLY A 58 -13.91 4.78 20.90
CA GLY A 58 -13.39 5.76 21.86
C GLY A 58 -12.07 6.38 21.39
N HIS A 59 -10.99 6.10 22.13
CA HIS A 59 -9.63 6.59 21.85
C HIS A 59 -8.79 5.64 20.99
N PHE A 60 -9.33 4.48 20.60
CA PHE A 60 -8.63 3.51 19.77
C PHE A 60 -9.03 3.67 18.30
N LYS A 61 -8.03 3.77 17.43
CA LYS A 61 -8.19 3.73 15.97
C LYS A 61 -7.62 2.42 15.47
N THR A 62 -8.47 1.58 14.89
CA THR A 62 -8.11 0.25 14.40
C THR A 62 -8.05 0.27 12.88
N LYS A 63 -6.99 -0.33 12.31
CA LYS A 63 -6.90 -0.64 10.87
C LYS A 63 -7.06 -2.16 10.70
N GLU A 64 -8.15 -2.58 10.08
CA GLU A 64 -8.47 -3.99 9.83
C GLU A 64 -8.14 -4.34 8.38
N TYR A 65 -7.26 -5.32 8.19
CA TYR A 65 -6.83 -5.78 6.87
C TYR A 65 -7.40 -7.16 6.59
N SER A 66 -7.94 -7.36 5.39
CA SER A 66 -8.26 -8.69 4.89
C SER A 66 -7.01 -9.34 4.29
N ALA A 67 -6.83 -10.64 4.51
CA ALA A 67 -5.74 -11.37 3.90
C ALA A 67 -5.85 -11.34 2.37
N PHE A 68 -4.72 -11.18 1.67
CA PHE A 68 -4.63 -11.19 0.20
C PHE A 68 -5.42 -10.10 -0.53
N SER A 69 -5.89 -9.06 0.17
CA SER A 69 -6.65 -7.96 -0.47
C SER A 69 -5.78 -6.90 -1.13
N GLY A 70 -4.54 -6.74 -0.65
CA GLY A 70 -3.58 -5.78 -1.20
C GLY A 70 -2.68 -6.38 -2.28
N ILE A 71 -2.14 -5.50 -3.12
CA ILE A 71 -1.14 -5.83 -4.13
C ILE A 71 0.09 -4.93 -3.98
N LYS A 72 1.26 -5.46 -4.31
CA LYS A 72 2.52 -4.72 -4.29
C LYS A 72 3.35 -5.00 -5.53
N THR A 73 4.20 -4.05 -5.90
CA THR A 73 5.22 -4.25 -6.93
C THR A 73 6.53 -3.61 -6.55
N LEU A 74 7.62 -4.17 -7.07
CA LEU A 74 8.96 -3.64 -6.88
C LEU A 74 9.13 -2.40 -7.77
N VAL A 75 9.51 -1.28 -7.17
CA VAL A 75 9.81 -0.03 -7.88
C VAL A 75 11.29 0.03 -8.22
N GLU A 76 12.15 -0.25 -7.23
CA GLU A 76 13.60 -0.15 -7.42
C GLU A 76 14.34 -1.14 -6.50
N GLU A 77 15.28 -1.91 -7.04
CA GLU A 77 16.16 -2.77 -6.23
C GLU A 77 17.15 -1.93 -5.42
N ALA A 78 17.44 -2.33 -4.18
CA ALA A 78 18.41 -1.63 -3.35
C ALA A 78 19.10 -2.57 -2.37
N SER A 79 20.41 -2.43 -2.19
CA SER A 79 21.17 -3.25 -1.24
C SER A 79 20.95 -2.85 0.23
N ARG A 80 20.51 -1.62 0.50
CA ARG A 80 20.23 -1.12 1.85
C ARG A 80 19.16 -0.04 1.85
N PHE A 81 18.54 0.14 3.02
CA PHE A 81 17.59 1.23 3.23
C PHE A 81 18.32 2.59 3.23
N GLY A 82 17.88 3.50 2.37
CA GLY A 82 18.21 4.93 2.43
C GLY A 82 16.94 5.77 2.58
N LYS A 83 16.88 6.62 3.62
CA LYS A 83 15.73 7.49 3.89
C LYS A 83 15.56 8.57 2.80
N LYS A 84 16.63 9.29 2.46
CA LYS A 84 16.61 10.27 1.35
C LYS A 84 16.14 9.66 0.04
N LYS A 85 16.56 8.42 -0.23
CA LYS A 85 16.17 7.67 -1.42
C LYS A 85 14.68 7.27 -1.39
N LEU A 86 14.18 6.81 -0.24
CA LEU A 86 12.75 6.56 -0.04
C LEU A 86 11.92 7.81 -0.35
N ASP A 87 12.37 8.95 0.14
CA ASP A 87 11.67 10.23 0.00
C ASP A 87 11.78 10.81 -1.42
N SER A 88 12.81 10.43 -2.19
CA SER A 88 13.01 10.90 -3.57
C SER A 88 12.33 10.04 -4.64
N ILE A 89 11.95 8.80 -4.33
CA ILE A 89 11.33 7.90 -5.32
C ILE A 89 9.96 8.45 -5.72
N THR A 90 9.72 8.58 -7.02
CA THR A 90 8.41 8.86 -7.58
C THR A 90 7.80 7.56 -8.10
N ILE A 91 6.48 7.45 -8.04
CA ILE A 91 5.78 6.33 -8.65
C ILE A 91 5.29 6.78 -10.02
N ASP A 92 5.57 5.96 -11.00
CA ASP A 92 4.99 6.05 -12.33
C ASP A 92 3.44 6.02 -12.28
N PRO A 93 2.74 7.01 -12.86
CA PRO A 93 1.27 7.07 -12.85
C PRO A 93 0.60 5.80 -13.36
N ASP A 94 1.13 5.19 -14.44
CA ASP A 94 0.56 3.97 -15.02
C ASP A 94 0.65 2.80 -14.03
N THR A 95 1.78 2.68 -13.33
CA THR A 95 1.95 1.69 -12.27
C THR A 95 0.95 1.89 -11.13
N ARG A 96 0.73 3.13 -10.70
CA ARG A 96 -0.28 3.46 -9.67
C ARG A 96 -1.67 3.02 -10.12
N GLU A 97 -2.09 3.46 -11.31
CA GLU A 97 -3.43 3.17 -11.84
C GLU A 97 -3.66 1.67 -12.01
N ARG A 98 -2.69 0.94 -12.53
CA ARG A 98 -2.77 -0.52 -12.68
C ARG A 98 -2.98 -1.24 -11.35
N LEU A 99 -2.24 -0.86 -10.30
CA LEU A 99 -2.37 -1.49 -8.98
C LEU A 99 -3.70 -1.13 -8.32
N LEU A 100 -4.14 0.13 -8.47
CA LEU A 100 -5.42 0.60 -7.94
C LEU A 100 -6.58 -0.13 -8.64
N ALA A 101 -6.58 -0.18 -9.96
CA ALA A 101 -7.58 -0.88 -10.76
C ALA A 101 -7.68 -2.36 -10.36
N HIS A 102 -6.55 -3.03 -10.14
CA HIS A 102 -6.53 -4.41 -9.68
C HIS A 102 -7.23 -4.59 -8.31
N VAL A 103 -6.94 -3.70 -7.34
CA VAL A 103 -7.56 -3.76 -6.01
C VAL A 103 -9.06 -3.50 -6.07
N VAL A 104 -9.48 -2.51 -6.87
CA VAL A 104 -10.87 -2.15 -7.08
C VAL A 104 -11.66 -3.30 -7.71
N GLN A 105 -11.12 -3.89 -8.78
CA GLN A 105 -11.75 -5.01 -9.48
C GLN A 105 -11.86 -6.26 -8.60
N ASN A 106 -10.79 -6.61 -7.89
CA ASN A 106 -10.76 -7.81 -7.06
C ASN A 106 -11.64 -7.70 -5.81
N SER A 107 -11.86 -6.47 -5.32
CA SER A 107 -12.60 -6.20 -4.09
C SER A 107 -14.03 -5.69 -4.32
N GLY A 108 -14.41 -5.44 -5.57
CA GLY A 108 -15.74 -4.90 -5.94
C GLY A 108 -16.03 -3.53 -5.32
N LEU A 109 -15.04 -2.65 -5.25
CA LEU A 109 -15.14 -1.36 -4.54
C LEU A 109 -15.52 -0.22 -5.49
N GLU A 110 -16.23 0.78 -4.95
CA GLU A 110 -16.44 2.06 -5.62
C GLU A 110 -15.63 3.15 -4.89
N ILE A 111 -14.69 3.77 -5.60
CA ILE A 111 -13.82 4.81 -5.03
C ILE A 111 -14.58 6.13 -5.02
N LYS A 112 -14.63 6.79 -3.87
CA LYS A 112 -15.00 8.21 -3.79
C LYS A 112 -13.71 9.00 -3.83
N GLU A 113 -13.43 9.60 -4.98
CA GLU A 113 -12.19 10.32 -5.19
C GLU A 113 -12.13 11.53 -4.23
N LEU A 114 -11.18 11.53 -3.29
CA LEU A 114 -10.42 12.69 -2.76
C LEU A 114 -9.81 12.41 -1.37
N ALA A 115 -8.47 12.41 -1.30
CA ALA A 115 -7.68 13.15 -0.30
C ALA A 115 -6.20 13.09 -0.72
N LYS A 116 -5.71 14.14 -1.39
CA LYS A 116 -4.25 14.38 -1.42
C LYS A 116 -3.82 14.67 0.01
N ALA A 117 -3.02 13.79 0.60
CA ALA A 117 -2.32 14.10 1.83
C ALA A 117 -1.38 15.28 1.55
N ALA A 118 -1.71 16.45 2.11
CA ALA A 118 -0.91 17.67 2.07
C ALA A 118 0.45 17.49 2.75
#